data_AF-A0AAC9S8D3-F1
#
_entry.id   AF-A0AAC9S8D3-F1
#
_cell.length_a   1.000
_cell.length_b   1.000
_cell.length_c   1.000
_cell.angle_alpha   90.00
_cell.angle_beta   90.00
_cell.angle_gamma   90.00
#
_symmetry.space_group_name_H-M   'P 1'
#
loop_
_entity.id
_entity.type
_entity.pdbx_description
1 polymer ?
#
loop_
_entity_poly.entity_id
_entity_poly.type
_entity_poly.pdbx_seq_one_letter_code
_entity_poly.pdbx_strand_id
1 'polypeptide(L)'
;MQNFCEVALDLQKQNPVDRPLRYALSLIQGSEIKVPDALYLQSFLMRALMVDPRNIDLVSALLINMRHEGRTIHESLITKRLTSIIKGGLERGEHYEVAWAIFLMKGLALPLQLGAQAALLAKIECPAICLLILDMASRGLAPEAPIRDWERRVKAVSADGPDWLLAYEGVRHGWLADITGAIRADPMLKPFFDRNIVFYDDKRNVPTTKKAVRTRRARSKRLTTAMLWRIITSKYI
;
A
#
# COMPACT_ATOMS: atom_id res chain seq x y z
N MET A 1 -22.45 -10.18 12.46
CA MET A 1 -21.17 -9.93 11.78
C MET A 1 -20.65 -11.19 11.08
N GLN A 2 -20.60 -12.34 11.76
CA GLN A 2 -19.97 -13.55 11.20
C GLN A 2 -20.65 -14.09 9.92
N ASN A 3 -21.97 -14.30 9.97
CA ASN A 3 -22.75 -14.74 8.79
C ASN A 3 -22.57 -13.80 7.58
N PHE A 4 -22.56 -12.49 7.82
CA PHE A 4 -22.31 -11.48 6.77
C PHE A 4 -20.94 -11.65 6.11
N CYS A 5 -19.90 -11.92 6.91
CA CYS A 5 -18.54 -12.13 6.42
C CYS A 5 -18.43 -13.42 5.59
N GLU A 6 -19.11 -14.48 5.98
CA GLU A 6 -19.13 -15.76 5.25
C GLU A 6 -19.83 -15.61 3.90
N VAL A 7 -21.03 -15.03 3.89
CA VAL A 7 -21.78 -14.74 2.65
C VAL A 7 -20.95 -13.88 1.70
N ALA A 8 -20.23 -12.86 2.18
CA ALA A 8 -19.38 -12.02 1.34
C ALA A 8 -18.24 -12.81 0.65
N LEU A 9 -17.64 -13.78 1.34
CA LEU A 9 -16.59 -14.63 0.77
C LEU A 9 -17.17 -15.58 -0.28
N ASP A 10 -18.33 -16.17 -0.01
CA ASP A 10 -18.96 -17.11 -0.94
C ASP A 10 -19.46 -16.40 -2.20
N LEU A 11 -20.06 -15.21 -2.07
CA LEU A 11 -20.44 -14.37 -3.21
C LEU A 11 -19.22 -13.98 -4.06
N GLN A 12 -18.06 -13.73 -3.45
CA GLN A 12 -16.85 -13.38 -4.20
C GLN A 12 -16.32 -14.56 -5.03
N LYS A 13 -16.47 -15.78 -4.53
CA LYS A 13 -16.11 -17.00 -5.29
C LYS A 13 -17.07 -17.23 -6.45
N GLN A 14 -18.37 -16.99 -6.23
CA GLN A 14 -19.41 -17.18 -7.24
C GLN A 14 -19.39 -16.08 -8.32
N ASN A 15 -19.15 -14.83 -7.92
CA ASN A 15 -19.21 -13.66 -8.81
C ASN A 15 -17.93 -12.80 -8.69
N PRO A 16 -16.77 -13.25 -9.21
CA PRO A 16 -15.49 -12.55 -9.01
C PRO A 16 -15.43 -11.16 -9.65
N VAL A 17 -16.20 -10.93 -10.72
CA VAL A 17 -16.20 -9.70 -11.52
C VAL A 17 -16.85 -8.54 -10.76
N ASP A 18 -17.93 -8.80 -10.04
CA ASP A 18 -18.73 -7.77 -9.35
C ASP A 18 -18.10 -7.29 -8.04
N ARG A 19 -17.00 -7.94 -7.61
CA ARG A 19 -16.22 -7.62 -6.41
C ARG A 19 -17.09 -7.43 -5.15
N PRO A 20 -18.04 -8.34 -4.85
CA PRO A 20 -18.92 -8.22 -3.68
C PRO A 20 -18.13 -8.15 -2.36
N LEU A 21 -16.95 -8.76 -2.27
CA LEU A 21 -16.08 -8.69 -1.10
C LEU A 21 -15.58 -7.26 -0.84
N ARG A 22 -15.22 -6.52 -1.89
CA ARG A 22 -14.78 -5.12 -1.75
C ARG A 22 -15.89 -4.24 -1.21
N TYR A 23 -17.13 -4.48 -1.66
CA TYR A 23 -18.31 -3.79 -1.13
C TYR A 23 -18.53 -4.13 0.35
N ALA A 24 -18.49 -5.42 0.73
CA ALA A 24 -18.65 -5.85 2.11
C ALA A 24 -17.60 -5.22 3.05
N LEU A 25 -16.33 -5.22 2.64
CA LEU A 25 -15.24 -4.56 3.37
C LEU A 25 -15.50 -3.05 3.54
N SER A 26 -16.10 -2.41 2.53
CA SER A 26 -16.41 -0.98 2.59
C SER A 26 -17.53 -0.65 3.60
N LEU A 27 -18.49 -1.57 3.77
CA LEU A 27 -19.53 -1.49 4.80
C LEU A 27 -18.93 -1.70 6.19
N ILE A 28 -18.03 -2.68 6.34
CA ILE A 28 -17.32 -2.93 7.60
C ILE A 28 -16.51 -1.70 8.02
N GLN A 29 -15.80 -1.06 7.08
CA GLN A 29 -15.10 0.20 7.36
C GLN A 29 -16.06 1.34 7.77
N GLY A 30 -17.34 1.26 7.40
CA GLY A 30 -18.37 2.20 7.82
C GLY A 30 -18.98 1.92 9.19
N SER A 31 -18.76 0.72 9.73
CA SER A 31 -19.39 0.22 10.95
C SER A 31 -18.49 0.41 12.18
N GLU A 32 -19.11 0.52 13.35
CA GLU A 32 -18.40 0.46 14.62
C GLU A 32 -18.01 -1.00 14.92
N ILE A 33 -16.71 -1.24 15.10
CA ILE A 33 -16.17 -2.57 15.41
C ILE A 33 -16.10 -2.72 16.93
N LYS A 34 -16.91 -3.64 17.48
CA LYS A 34 -16.88 -3.99 18.91
C LYS A 34 -15.62 -4.81 19.24
N VAL A 35 -15.11 -4.66 20.46
CA VAL A 35 -13.86 -5.33 20.92
C VAL A 35 -13.88 -6.86 20.79
N PRO A 36 -14.97 -7.59 21.13
CA PRO A 36 -15.00 -9.06 21.00
C PRO A 36 -14.85 -9.55 19.56
N ASP A 37 -15.14 -8.69 18.58
CA ASP A 37 -15.14 -9.06 17.17
C ASP A 37 -13.79 -8.83 16.48
N ALA A 38 -12.79 -8.25 17.17
CA ALA A 38 -11.54 -7.83 16.54
C ALA A 38 -10.72 -9.00 15.94
N LEU A 39 -10.56 -10.10 16.67
CA LEU A 39 -9.82 -11.28 16.20
C LEU A 39 -10.56 -12.05 15.11
N TYR A 40 -11.89 -12.12 15.23
CA TYR A 40 -12.74 -12.66 14.18
C TYR A 40 -12.61 -11.83 12.90
N LEU A 41 -12.72 -10.51 13.02
CA LEU A 41 -12.59 -9.59 11.91
C LEU A 41 -11.20 -9.72 11.26
N GLN A 42 -10.11 -9.76 12.04
CA GLN A 42 -8.79 -10.02 11.48
C GLN A 42 -8.75 -11.33 10.68
N SER A 43 -9.30 -12.43 11.23
CA SER A 43 -9.31 -13.72 10.56
C SER A 43 -10.08 -13.66 9.25
N PHE A 44 -11.21 -12.96 9.24
CA PHE A 44 -11.95 -12.66 8.02
C PHE A 44 -11.13 -11.84 7.02
N LEU A 45 -10.44 -10.77 7.46
CA LEU A 45 -9.60 -9.95 6.60
C LEU A 45 -8.45 -10.77 5.98
N MET A 46 -7.86 -11.70 6.72
CA MET A 46 -6.85 -12.62 6.18
C MET A 46 -7.44 -13.57 5.15
N ARG A 47 -8.67 -14.07 5.35
CA ARG A 47 -9.41 -14.86 4.36
C ARG A 47 -9.76 -14.05 3.13
N ALA A 48 -10.14 -12.78 3.30
CA ALA A 48 -10.42 -11.87 2.20
C ALA A 48 -9.21 -11.72 1.28
N LEU A 49 -8.00 -11.57 1.85
CA LEU A 49 -6.75 -11.52 1.08
C LEU A 49 -6.40 -12.84 0.41
N MET A 50 -6.82 -13.99 0.95
CA MET A 50 -6.63 -15.28 0.26
C MET A 50 -7.53 -15.41 -0.97
N VAL A 51 -8.77 -14.94 -0.86
CA VAL A 51 -9.76 -15.07 -1.93
C VAL A 51 -9.52 -14.03 -3.02
N ASP A 52 -9.21 -12.80 -2.64
CA ASP A 52 -8.95 -11.71 -3.58
C ASP A 52 -7.93 -10.70 -3.00
N PRO A 53 -6.64 -10.86 -3.32
CA PRO A 53 -5.55 -9.97 -2.89
C PRO A 53 -5.74 -8.51 -3.32
N ARG A 54 -6.54 -8.23 -4.35
CA ARG A 54 -6.78 -6.87 -4.87
C ARG A 54 -7.50 -5.96 -3.86
N ASN A 55 -7.96 -6.52 -2.73
CA ASN A 55 -8.56 -5.79 -1.63
C ASN A 55 -7.57 -5.37 -0.54
N ILE A 56 -6.27 -5.59 -0.76
CA ILE A 56 -5.23 -5.32 0.24
C ILE A 56 -5.17 -3.86 0.68
N ASP A 57 -5.51 -2.90 -0.18
CA ASP A 57 -5.59 -1.48 0.18
C ASP A 57 -6.63 -1.23 1.29
N LEU A 58 -7.82 -1.80 1.14
CA LEU A 58 -8.91 -1.64 2.08
C LEU A 58 -8.70 -2.46 3.35
N VAL A 59 -8.14 -3.67 3.22
CA VAL A 59 -7.73 -4.49 4.36
C VAL A 59 -6.63 -3.80 5.17
N SER A 60 -5.67 -3.15 4.49
CA SER A 60 -4.62 -2.37 5.15
C SER A 60 -5.19 -1.23 5.96
N ALA A 61 -6.14 -0.48 5.36
CA ALA A 61 -6.81 0.59 6.06
C ALA A 61 -7.54 0.08 7.32
N LEU A 62 -8.25 -1.05 7.23
CA LEU A 62 -8.95 -1.63 8.38
C LEU A 62 -7.98 -2.06 9.48
N LEU A 63 -6.94 -2.83 9.16
CA LEU A 63 -5.98 -3.35 10.16
C LEU A 63 -5.17 -2.25 10.84
N ILE A 64 -4.69 -1.26 10.09
CA ILE A 64 -3.94 -0.13 10.66
C ILE A 64 -4.84 0.69 11.59
N ASN A 65 -6.10 0.94 11.19
CA ASN A 65 -7.06 1.63 12.07
C ASN A 65 -7.39 0.80 13.32
N MET A 66 -7.58 -0.52 13.18
CA MET A 66 -7.79 -1.41 14.33
C MET A 66 -6.63 -1.32 15.33
N ARG A 67 -5.37 -1.35 14.85
CA ARG A 67 -4.19 -1.20 15.71
C ARG A 67 -4.14 0.18 16.36
N HIS A 68 -4.42 1.24 15.61
CA HIS A 68 -4.46 2.61 16.13
C HIS A 68 -5.57 2.80 17.19
N GLU A 69 -6.69 2.09 17.06
CA GLU A 69 -7.80 2.09 18.03
C GLU A 69 -7.54 1.16 19.24
N GLY A 70 -6.33 0.61 19.37
CA GLY A 70 -5.92 -0.25 20.48
C GLY A 70 -6.56 -1.64 20.45
N ARG A 71 -7.05 -2.10 19.29
CA ARG A 71 -7.62 -3.45 19.15
C ARG A 71 -6.50 -4.48 19.08
N THR A 72 -6.73 -5.64 19.69
CA THR A 72 -5.81 -6.78 19.62
C THR A 72 -5.73 -7.31 18.19
N ILE A 73 -4.49 -7.52 17.71
CA ILE A 73 -4.19 -8.14 16.43
C ILE A 73 -3.16 -9.26 16.62
N HIS A 74 -3.34 -10.39 15.92
CA HIS A 74 -2.37 -11.48 15.87
C HIS A 74 -1.36 -11.20 14.76
N GLU A 75 -0.25 -10.56 15.12
CA GLU A 75 0.79 -10.11 14.20
C GLU A 75 1.44 -11.25 13.41
N SER A 76 1.60 -12.44 14.02
CA SER A 76 2.20 -13.61 13.35
C SER A 76 1.37 -14.08 12.15
N LEU A 77 0.04 -14.08 12.27
CA LEU A 77 -0.87 -14.46 11.19
C LEU A 77 -0.82 -13.45 10.03
N ILE A 78 -0.77 -12.15 10.36
CA ILE A 78 -0.65 -11.07 9.37
C ILE A 78 0.68 -11.21 8.64
N THR A 79 1.78 -11.33 9.39
CA THR A 79 3.12 -11.48 8.85
C THR A 79 3.19 -12.65 7.88
N LYS A 80 2.75 -13.85 8.28
CA LYS A 80 2.74 -15.04 7.41
C LYS A 80 1.95 -14.81 6.11
N ARG A 81 0.78 -14.15 6.20
CA ARG A 81 -0.05 -13.85 5.03
C ARG A 81 0.64 -12.85 4.09
N LEU A 82 1.17 -11.76 4.63
CA LEU A 82 1.81 -10.71 3.83
C LEU A 82 3.12 -11.18 3.21
N THR A 83 3.93 -11.96 3.92
CA THR A 83 5.13 -12.59 3.34
C THR A 83 4.79 -13.49 2.16
N SER A 84 3.68 -14.24 2.23
CA SER A 84 3.21 -15.06 1.11
C SER A 84 2.77 -14.22 -0.10
N ILE A 85 2.11 -13.07 0.13
CA ILE A 85 1.70 -12.14 -0.93
C ILE A 85 2.94 -11.50 -1.57
N ILE A 86 3.89 -11.04 -0.76
CA ILE A 86 5.14 -10.43 -1.23
C ILE A 86 5.93 -11.44 -2.07
N LYS A 87 6.14 -12.67 -1.58
CA LYS A 87 6.87 -13.69 -2.32
C LYS A 87 6.23 -13.99 -3.68
N GLY A 88 4.95 -14.38 -3.68
CA GLY A 88 4.26 -14.74 -4.91
C GLY A 88 4.08 -13.56 -5.87
N GLY A 89 3.85 -12.36 -5.33
CA GLY A 89 3.68 -11.16 -6.14
C GLY A 89 4.99 -10.69 -6.78
N LEU A 90 6.13 -10.80 -6.09
CA LEU A 90 7.45 -10.52 -6.68
C LEU A 90 7.76 -11.49 -7.83
N GLU A 91 7.46 -12.78 -7.67
CA GLU A 91 7.67 -13.80 -8.71
C GLU A 91 6.79 -13.57 -9.95
N ARG A 92 5.58 -13.01 -9.78
CA ARG A 92 4.62 -12.73 -10.87
C ARG A 92 4.65 -11.31 -11.42
N GLY A 93 5.43 -10.40 -10.83
CA GLY A 93 5.43 -8.98 -11.21
C GLY A 93 4.18 -8.20 -10.76
N GLU A 94 3.47 -8.68 -9.73
CA GLU A 94 2.26 -8.05 -9.17
C GLU A 94 2.64 -6.90 -8.21
N HIS A 95 3.12 -5.79 -8.77
CA HIS A 95 3.66 -4.68 -7.97
C HIS A 95 2.64 -4.01 -7.05
N TYR A 96 1.35 -3.99 -7.41
CA TYR A 96 0.31 -3.36 -6.60
C TYR A 96 0.14 -4.07 -5.25
N GLU A 97 -0.06 -5.38 -5.28
CA GLU A 97 -0.24 -6.22 -4.09
C GLU A 97 1.02 -6.22 -3.22
N VAL A 98 2.20 -6.28 -3.84
CA VAL A 98 3.49 -6.22 -3.14
C VAL A 98 3.66 -4.89 -2.42
N ALA A 99 3.43 -3.76 -3.10
CA ALA A 99 3.56 -2.43 -2.51
C ALA A 99 2.62 -2.25 -1.31
N TRP A 100 1.36 -2.67 -1.43
CA TRP A 100 0.40 -2.59 -0.32
C TRP A 100 0.72 -3.55 0.83
N ALA A 101 1.24 -4.75 0.55
CA ALA A 101 1.67 -5.66 1.60
C ALA A 101 2.83 -5.08 2.41
N ILE A 102 3.84 -4.52 1.74
CA ILE A 102 4.97 -3.84 2.39
C ILE A 102 4.48 -2.61 3.17
N PHE A 103 3.61 -1.81 2.56
CA PHE A 103 3.01 -0.65 3.23
C PHE A 103 2.22 -1.04 4.50
N LEU A 104 1.49 -2.16 4.47
CA LEU A 104 0.78 -2.67 5.64
C LEU A 104 1.76 -3.15 6.73
N MET A 105 2.83 -3.85 6.35
CA MET A 105 3.88 -4.23 7.31
C MET A 105 4.51 -2.99 7.96
N LYS A 106 4.86 -1.97 7.17
CA LYS A 106 5.30 -0.65 7.67
C LYS A 106 4.28 -0.04 8.63
N GLY A 107 3.01 0.02 8.24
CA GLY A 107 1.93 0.65 9.02
C GLY A 107 1.64 -0.04 10.35
N LEU A 108 1.96 -1.33 10.46
CA LEU A 108 1.86 -2.12 11.70
C LEU A 108 3.21 -2.29 12.43
N ALA A 109 4.27 -1.68 11.92
CA ALA A 109 5.65 -1.82 12.41
C ALA A 109 6.13 -3.29 12.48
N LEU A 110 5.72 -4.11 11.51
CA LEU A 110 6.11 -5.52 11.42
C LEU A 110 7.43 -5.66 10.64
N PRO A 111 8.40 -6.44 11.14
CA PRO A 111 9.66 -6.66 10.44
C PRO A 111 9.43 -7.48 9.16
N LEU A 112 10.07 -7.04 8.08
CA LEU A 112 10.09 -7.69 6.77
C LEU A 112 11.37 -8.49 6.61
N GLN A 113 11.25 -9.81 6.71
CA GLN A 113 12.32 -10.76 6.41
C GLN A 113 12.26 -11.10 4.91
N LEU A 114 13.30 -10.73 4.18
CA LEU A 114 13.35 -10.86 2.73
C LEU A 114 13.99 -12.17 2.30
N GLY A 115 15.03 -12.65 2.98
CA GLY A 115 15.73 -13.88 2.64
C GLY A 115 16.07 -13.95 1.14
N ALA A 116 15.60 -15.00 0.46
CA ALA A 116 15.83 -15.20 -0.98
C ALA A 116 15.20 -14.09 -1.86
N GLN A 117 14.17 -13.41 -1.38
CA GLN A 117 13.43 -12.38 -2.11
C GLN A 117 14.23 -11.08 -2.25
N ALA A 118 15.29 -10.89 -1.45
CA ALA A 118 16.20 -9.74 -1.60
C ALA A 118 16.81 -9.68 -3.01
N ALA A 119 17.13 -10.83 -3.62
CA ALA A 119 17.66 -10.89 -4.98
C ALA A 119 16.65 -10.49 -6.06
N LEU A 120 15.36 -10.78 -5.86
CA LEU A 120 14.29 -10.31 -6.76
C LEU A 120 14.11 -8.79 -6.63
N LEU A 121 14.15 -8.29 -5.39
CA LEU A 121 14.03 -6.85 -5.09
C LEU A 121 15.21 -6.03 -5.60
N ALA A 122 16.41 -6.59 -5.63
CA ALA A 122 17.57 -5.91 -6.21
C ALA A 122 17.33 -5.50 -7.67
N LYS A 123 16.57 -6.33 -8.41
CA LYS A 123 16.29 -6.17 -9.84
C LYS A 123 14.92 -5.55 -10.13
N ILE A 124 14.15 -5.17 -9.11
CA ILE A 124 12.78 -4.70 -9.33
C ILE A 124 12.77 -3.30 -9.97
N GLU A 125 12.00 -3.16 -11.04
CA GLU A 125 11.79 -1.89 -11.75
C GLU A 125 10.55 -1.16 -11.23
N CYS A 126 10.44 -1.05 -9.91
CA CYS A 126 9.34 -0.35 -9.25
C CYS A 126 9.87 0.57 -8.13
N PRO A 127 10.08 1.87 -8.41
CA PRO A 127 10.57 2.83 -7.42
C PRO A 127 9.71 2.90 -6.16
N ALA A 128 8.38 2.77 -6.28
CA ALA A 128 7.48 2.78 -5.13
C ALA A 128 7.76 1.65 -4.13
N ILE A 129 8.01 0.43 -4.61
CA ILE A 129 8.38 -0.71 -3.75
C ILE A 129 9.75 -0.48 -3.12
N CYS A 130 10.73 -0.03 -3.92
CA CYS A 130 12.07 0.24 -3.42
C CYS A 130 12.06 1.29 -2.30
N LEU A 131 11.33 2.39 -2.49
CA LEU A 131 11.20 3.46 -1.49
C LEU A 131 10.47 3.00 -0.22
N LEU A 132 9.44 2.15 -0.34
CA LEU A 132 8.79 1.57 0.82
C LEU A 132 9.75 0.69 1.64
N ILE A 133 10.60 -0.08 0.97
CA ILE A 133 11.59 -0.92 1.65
C ILE A 133 12.71 -0.08 2.25
N LEU A 134 13.18 0.97 1.57
CA LEU A 134 14.17 1.90 2.12
C LEU A 134 13.65 2.62 3.37
N ASP A 135 12.40 3.07 3.34
CA ASP A 135 11.75 3.65 4.53
C ASP A 135 11.67 2.61 5.66
N MET A 136 11.25 1.38 5.39
CA MET A 136 11.27 0.30 6.39
C MET A 136 12.68 0.01 6.91
N ALA A 137 13.69 -0.04 6.04
CA ALA A 137 15.09 -0.29 6.39
C ALA A 137 15.63 0.82 7.30
N SER A 138 15.30 2.09 7.01
CA SER A 138 15.68 3.24 7.85
C SER A 138 15.11 3.17 9.28
N ARG A 139 14.04 2.39 9.48
CA ARG A 139 13.41 2.12 10.79
C ARG A 139 13.86 0.79 11.42
N GLY A 140 14.81 0.09 10.80
CA GLY A 140 15.25 -1.24 11.24
C GLY A 140 14.26 -2.38 10.96
N LEU A 141 13.21 -2.13 10.16
CA LEU A 141 12.18 -3.14 9.84
C LEU A 141 12.52 -3.98 8.61
N ALA A 142 13.50 -3.59 7.79
CA ALA A 142 13.93 -4.34 6.60
C ALA A 142 15.47 -4.37 6.48
N PRO A 143 16.18 -5.06 7.40
CA PRO A 143 17.65 -5.05 7.44
C PRO A 143 18.32 -5.69 6.23
N GLU A 144 17.59 -6.54 5.49
CA GLU A 144 18.08 -7.27 4.31
C GLU A 144 17.82 -6.53 2.99
N ALA A 145 17.46 -5.24 3.05
CA ALA A 145 17.22 -4.43 1.87
C ALA A 145 18.46 -4.41 0.95
N PRO A 146 18.31 -4.58 -0.37
CA PRO A 146 19.43 -4.62 -1.33
C PRO A 146 19.98 -3.21 -1.64
N ILE A 147 20.38 -2.48 -0.60
CA ILE A 147 20.84 -1.08 -0.66
C ILE A 147 21.96 -0.91 -1.68
N ARG A 148 22.96 -1.80 -1.65
CA ARG A 148 24.11 -1.74 -2.58
C ARG A 148 23.73 -1.90 -4.05
N ASP A 149 22.68 -2.68 -4.34
CA ASP A 149 22.18 -2.84 -5.71
C ASP A 149 21.50 -1.56 -6.18
N TRP A 150 20.71 -0.95 -5.31
CA TRP A 150 20.03 0.32 -5.58
C TRP A 150 21.01 1.49 -5.69
N GLU A 151 22.06 1.56 -4.86
CA GLU A 151 23.15 2.54 -4.99
C GLU A 151 23.87 2.45 -6.34
N ARG A 152 24.02 1.25 -6.91
CA ARG A 152 24.58 1.11 -8.26
C ARG A 152 23.65 1.67 -9.33
N ARG A 153 22.34 1.57 -9.15
CA ARG A 153 21.34 2.19 -10.03
C ARG A 153 21.39 3.73 -9.94
N VAL A 154 21.64 4.28 -8.75
CA VAL A 154 21.86 5.73 -8.56
C VAL A 154 23.00 6.26 -9.43
N LYS A 155 24.11 5.52 -9.55
CA LYS A 155 25.28 5.97 -10.34
C LYS A 155 24.97 6.17 -11.82
N ALA A 156 24.01 5.43 -12.37
CA ALA A 156 23.63 5.46 -13.78
C ALA A 156 22.30 6.20 -14.02
N VAL A 157 21.82 6.96 -13.02
CA VAL A 157 20.52 7.62 -13.10
C VAL A 157 20.54 8.77 -14.11
N SER A 158 19.43 8.91 -14.83
CA SER A 158 19.06 10.08 -15.61
C SER A 158 17.64 10.48 -15.22
N ALA A 159 17.31 11.77 -15.24
CA ALA A 159 15.96 12.26 -14.93
C ALA A 159 14.84 11.65 -15.78
N ASP A 160 15.14 11.23 -17.01
CA ASP A 160 14.18 10.60 -17.92
C ASP A 160 14.07 9.07 -17.72
N GLY A 161 14.93 8.49 -16.89
CA GLY A 161 15.01 7.05 -16.65
C GLY A 161 14.02 6.56 -15.60
N PRO A 162 13.63 5.27 -15.62
CA PRO A 162 12.63 4.71 -14.69
C PRO A 162 13.04 4.79 -13.21
N ASP A 163 14.34 4.91 -12.94
CA ASP A 163 14.92 4.91 -11.59
C ASP A 163 15.09 6.31 -10.99
N TRP A 164 14.74 7.37 -11.72
CA TRP A 164 14.94 8.75 -11.26
C TRP A 164 14.36 8.98 -9.87
N LEU A 165 13.14 8.46 -9.62
CA LEU A 165 12.44 8.66 -8.35
C LEU A 165 13.09 7.89 -7.20
N LEU A 166 13.55 6.66 -7.43
CA LEU A 166 14.27 5.86 -6.44
C LEU A 166 15.58 6.56 -6.05
N ALA A 167 16.35 6.97 -7.06
CA ALA A 167 17.64 7.58 -6.84
C ALA A 167 17.51 8.95 -6.14
N TYR A 168 16.62 9.80 -6.63
CA TYR A 168 16.38 11.13 -6.08
C TYR A 168 15.90 11.05 -4.63
N GLU A 169 14.82 10.33 -4.34
CA GLU A 169 14.27 10.24 -2.98
C GLU A 169 15.20 9.45 -2.05
N GLY A 170 15.79 8.35 -2.53
CA GLY A 170 16.73 7.55 -1.74
C GLY A 170 17.94 8.36 -1.27
N VAL A 171 18.56 9.14 -2.16
CA VAL A 171 19.66 10.05 -1.80
C VAL A 171 19.18 11.17 -0.91
N ARG A 172 18.04 11.79 -1.24
CA ARG A 172 17.54 12.96 -0.54
C ARG A 172 17.11 12.67 0.90
N HIS A 173 16.56 11.49 1.17
CA HIS A 173 16.28 11.02 2.53
C HIS A 173 17.52 10.47 3.26
N GLY A 174 18.67 10.37 2.59
CA GLY A 174 19.89 9.79 3.14
C GLY A 174 19.86 8.26 3.27
N TRP A 175 18.95 7.59 2.54
CA TRP A 175 18.83 6.14 2.53
C TRP A 175 19.78 5.45 1.54
N LEU A 176 20.19 6.16 0.49
CA LEU A 176 21.16 5.70 -0.52
C LEU A 176 22.31 6.71 -0.62
N ALA A 177 23.53 6.24 -0.85
CA ALA A 177 24.66 7.11 -1.13
C ALA A 177 24.69 7.59 -2.60
N ASP A 178 24.90 8.89 -2.81
CA ASP A 178 25.21 9.46 -4.14
C ASP A 178 26.73 9.52 -4.36
N ILE A 179 27.32 8.36 -4.62
CA ILE A 179 28.79 8.20 -4.72
C ILE A 179 29.39 9.06 -5.85
N THR A 180 28.66 9.24 -6.95
CA THR A 180 29.14 9.95 -8.15
C THR A 180 28.65 11.39 -8.23
N GLY A 181 27.78 11.83 -7.30
CA GLY A 181 27.14 13.14 -7.38
C GLY A 181 26.12 13.24 -8.53
N ALA A 182 25.57 12.12 -8.99
CA ALA A 182 24.72 12.04 -10.18
C ALA A 182 23.47 12.92 -10.06
N ILE A 183 22.87 12.99 -8.86
CA ILE A 183 21.65 13.78 -8.63
C ILE A 183 21.93 15.28 -8.77
N ARG A 184 23.10 15.73 -8.31
CA ARG A 184 23.49 17.15 -8.36
C ARG A 184 24.09 17.56 -9.70
N ALA A 185 24.61 16.60 -10.46
CA ALA A 185 25.12 16.83 -11.81
C ALA A 185 23.99 16.87 -12.86
N ASP A 186 22.89 16.16 -12.62
CA ASP A 186 21.75 16.12 -13.55
C ASP A 186 21.00 17.47 -13.59
N PRO A 187 20.84 18.11 -14.79
CA PRO A 187 20.21 19.42 -14.93
C PRO A 187 18.74 19.48 -14.51
N MET A 188 18.01 18.37 -14.53
CA MET A 188 16.60 18.29 -14.15
C MET A 188 16.42 17.92 -12.68
N LEU A 189 17.27 17.05 -12.12
CA LEU A 189 17.17 16.64 -10.72
C LEU A 189 17.78 17.67 -9.76
N LYS A 190 18.87 18.34 -10.16
CA LYS A 190 19.54 19.35 -9.32
C LYS A 190 18.59 20.46 -8.84
N PRO A 191 17.75 21.09 -9.69
CA PRO A 191 16.82 22.14 -9.24
C PRO A 191 15.75 21.65 -8.27
N PHE A 192 15.38 20.37 -8.31
CA PHE A 192 14.48 19.78 -7.31
C PHE A 192 15.20 19.57 -5.99
N PHE A 193 16.42 19.05 -6.06
CA PHE A 193 17.26 18.77 -4.91
C PHE A 193 17.55 20.04 -4.11
N ASP A 194 18.01 21.10 -4.80
CA ASP A 194 18.35 22.40 -4.19
C ASP A 194 17.14 23.10 -3.55
N ARG A 195 15.93 22.88 -4.11
CA ARG A 195 14.68 23.44 -3.58
C ARG A 195 14.04 22.59 -2.49
N ASN A 196 14.69 21.49 -2.07
CA ASN A 196 14.15 20.58 -1.09
C ASN A 196 12.75 20.02 -1.46
N ILE A 197 12.55 19.68 -2.73
CA ILE A 197 11.30 19.05 -3.17
C ILE A 197 11.28 17.58 -2.73
N VAL A 198 10.21 17.16 -2.07
CA VAL A 198 9.98 15.77 -1.61
C VAL A 198 8.77 15.21 -2.35
N PHE A 199 8.90 14.02 -2.93
CA PHE A 199 7.79 13.27 -3.51
C PHE A 199 7.31 12.15 -2.60
N TYR A 200 8.22 11.52 -1.84
CA TYR A 200 7.87 10.45 -0.91
C TYR A 200 7.60 11.00 0.50
N ASP A 201 6.39 10.76 1.01
CA ASP A 201 6.03 11.13 2.38
C ASP A 201 6.11 9.88 3.28
N ASP A 202 7.21 9.77 4.01
CA ASP A 202 7.51 8.69 4.95
C ASP A 202 6.55 8.67 6.16
N LYS A 203 5.91 9.80 6.46
CA LYS A 203 4.93 9.95 7.54
C LYS A 203 3.51 9.68 7.08
N ARG A 204 3.27 9.57 5.77
CA ARG A 204 1.94 9.31 5.23
C ARG A 204 1.44 7.93 5.65
N ASN A 205 0.19 7.88 6.11
CA ASN A 205 -0.50 6.66 6.47
C ASN A 205 -1.94 6.65 5.91
N VAL A 206 -2.64 5.52 6.07
CA VAL A 206 -4.06 5.39 5.68
C VAL A 206 -4.92 6.45 6.37
N PRO A 207 -5.99 6.94 5.72
CA PRO A 207 -6.94 7.80 6.41
C PRO A 207 -7.58 7.06 7.57
N THR A 208 -7.91 7.80 8.63
CA THR A 208 -8.71 7.23 9.72
C THR A 208 -10.05 6.73 9.20
N THR A 209 -10.60 5.70 9.83
CA THR A 209 -11.92 5.11 9.48
C THR A 209 -12.98 6.21 9.30
N LYS A 210 -13.07 7.14 10.27
CA LYS A 210 -13.98 8.29 10.24
C LYS A 210 -13.76 9.18 9.01
N LYS A 211 -12.50 9.51 8.68
CA LYS A 211 -12.14 10.33 7.51
C LYS A 211 -12.48 9.62 6.20
N ALA A 212 -12.16 8.32 6.10
CA ALA A 212 -12.44 7.51 4.91
C ALA A 212 -13.95 7.43 4.61
N VAL A 213 -14.77 7.16 5.63
CA VAL A 213 -16.23 7.09 5.52
C VAL A 213 -16.81 8.44 5.11
N ARG A 214 -16.36 9.54 5.73
CA ARG A 214 -16.80 10.90 5.39
C ARG A 214 -16.52 11.23 3.92
N THR A 215 -15.30 10.98 3.44
CA THR A 215 -14.93 11.23 2.05
C THR A 215 -15.75 10.38 1.08
N ARG A 216 -16.01 9.10 1.40
CA ARG A 216 -16.87 8.22 0.58
C ARG A 216 -18.29 8.74 0.48
N ARG A 217 -18.91 9.15 1.61
CA ARG A 217 -20.25 9.75 1.64
C ARG A 217 -20.32 11.03 0.80
N ALA A 218 -19.32 11.89 0.90
CA ALA A 218 -19.23 13.11 0.10
C ALA A 218 -19.13 12.82 -1.41
N ARG A 219 -18.32 11.83 -1.80
CA ARG A 219 -18.19 11.41 -3.21
C ARG A 219 -19.49 10.81 -3.75
N SER A 220 -20.15 9.95 -2.97
CA SER A 220 -21.44 9.36 -3.34
C SER A 220 -22.49 10.44 -3.61
N LYS A 221 -22.64 11.43 -2.71
CA LYS A 221 -23.53 12.58 -2.92
C LYS A 221 -23.22 13.33 -4.21
N ARG A 222 -21.95 13.63 -4.49
CA ARG A 222 -21.54 14.33 -5.73
C ARG A 222 -21.90 13.53 -6.99
N LEU A 223 -21.74 12.22 -6.97
CA LEU A 223 -22.11 11.36 -8.10
C LEU A 223 -23.62 11.33 -8.32
N THR A 224 -24.43 11.26 -7.25
CA THR A 224 -25.89 11.36 -7.36
C THR A 224 -26.31 12.71 -7.91
N THR A 225 -25.72 13.80 -7.41
CA THR A 225 -25.98 15.15 -7.93
C THR A 225 -25.57 15.26 -9.40
N ALA A 226 -24.39 14.78 -9.80
CA ALA A 226 -23.94 14.82 -11.20
C ALA A 226 -24.80 13.95 -12.14
N MET A 227 -25.27 12.78 -11.69
CA MET A 227 -26.22 11.95 -12.45
C MET A 227 -27.57 12.63 -12.61
N LEU A 228 -28.10 13.23 -11.53
CA LEU A 228 -29.33 14.02 -11.58
C LEU A 228 -29.19 15.20 -12.56
N TRP A 229 -28.07 15.91 -12.54
CA TRP A 229 -27.76 16.96 -13.51
C TRP A 229 -27.74 16.44 -14.95
N ARG A 230 -27.11 15.29 -15.22
CA ARG A 230 -27.11 14.68 -16.57
C ARG A 230 -28.51 14.29 -17.03
N ILE A 231 -29.34 13.75 -16.14
CA ILE A 231 -30.74 13.39 -16.45
C ILE A 231 -31.55 14.65 -16.74
N ILE A 232 -31.37 15.71 -15.96
CA ILE A 232 -32.05 17.00 -16.17
C ILE A 232 -31.60 17.60 -17.50
N THR A 233 -30.30 17.72 -17.78
CA THR A 233 -29.80 18.28 -19.04
C THR A 233 -30.18 17.46 -20.27
N SER A 234 -30.35 16.13 -20.13
CA SER A 234 -30.81 15.25 -21.21
C SER A 234 -32.31 15.34 -21.48
N LYS A 235 -33.10 15.95 -20.60
CA LYS A 235 -34.54 16.20 -20.80
C LYS A 235 -34.84 17.56 -21.43
N TYR A 236 -33.84 18.43 -21.56
CA TYR A 236 -33.95 19.78 -22.13
C TYR A 236 -33.15 19.97 -23.43
N ILE A 237 -32.78 18.87 -24.09
CA ILE A 237 -32.24 18.78 -25.46
C ILE A 237 -33.15 17.81 -26.21
#